data_AF-V3ZRG1-F1
#
_entry.id   AF-V3ZRG1-F1
#
_cell.length_a   1.000
_cell.length_b   1.000
_cell.length_c   1.000
_cell.angle_alpha   90.00
_cell.angle_beta   90.00
_cell.angle_gamma   90.00
#
_symmetry.space_group_name_H-M   'P 1'
#
loop_
_entity.id
_entity.type
_entity.pdbx_description
1 polymer ?
#
loop_
_entity_poly.entity_id
_entity_poly.type
_entity_poly.pdbx_seq_one_letter_code
_entity_poly.pdbx_strand_id
1 'polypeptide(L)'
;MNNFKVTNLKSPENDNDAVHKKYLRDQINSIEVNKNHLEDKISNVKRFFKRQLNNKNVINDTKLQQEVKGLISFIQKQLVNVANKTELQNLISLISKLGDKIAKQKLDIQQLIDNIPDENEDTFQQELNALETKLNSE
;
A
#
# COMPACT_ATOMS: atom_id res chain seq x y z
N MET A 1 -3.23 91.89 26.71
CA MET A 1 -2.13 91.54 25.80
C MET A 1 -2.71 91.43 24.39
N ASN A 2 -2.12 92.13 23.41
CA ASN A 2 -2.59 92.07 22.03
C ASN A 2 -2.09 90.79 21.34
N ASN A 3 -2.96 90.13 20.58
CA ASN A 3 -2.63 88.92 19.84
C ASN A 3 -1.89 89.25 18.55
N PHE A 4 -0.56 89.34 18.60
CA PHE A 4 0.27 89.46 17.42
C PHE A 4 0.39 88.10 16.71
N LYS A 5 0.25 88.10 15.37
CA LYS A 5 0.41 86.91 14.51
C LYS A 5 1.73 86.99 13.75
N VAL A 6 2.42 85.87 13.62
CA VAL A 6 3.58 85.73 12.71
C VAL A 6 3.09 85.18 11.38
N THR A 7 3.34 85.91 10.29
CA THR A 7 2.92 85.56 8.93
C THR A 7 4.13 85.41 8.01
N ASN A 8 3.94 84.81 6.84
CA ASN A 8 4.98 84.65 5.80
C ASN A 8 6.24 83.88 6.24
N LEU A 9 6.10 82.94 7.18
CA LEU A 9 7.15 82.00 7.56
C LEU A 9 7.51 81.07 6.40
N LYS A 10 8.81 80.92 6.12
CA LYS A 10 9.36 79.90 5.23
C LYS A 10 9.22 78.51 5.87
N SER A 11 9.25 77.45 5.07
CA SER A 11 9.33 76.09 5.60
C SER A 11 10.67 75.87 6.33
N PRO A 12 10.65 75.08 7.43
CA PRO A 12 11.85 74.81 8.21
C PRO A 12 12.84 73.96 7.39
N GLU A 13 14.12 74.29 7.49
CA GLU A 13 15.24 73.57 6.87
C GLU A 13 16.25 73.07 7.93
N ASN A 14 16.30 73.70 9.10
CA ASN A 14 17.16 73.34 10.23
C ASN A 14 16.35 73.00 11.49
N ASP A 15 16.97 72.30 12.44
CA ASP A 15 16.33 71.80 13.67
C ASP A 15 15.70 72.90 14.55
N ASN A 16 16.25 74.11 14.53
CA ASN A 16 15.79 75.23 15.37
C ASN A 16 14.79 76.17 14.65
N ASP A 17 14.37 75.84 13.43
CA ASP A 17 13.47 76.69 12.65
C ASP A 17 12.03 76.63 13.17
N ALA A 18 11.33 77.77 13.07
CA ALA A 18 9.91 77.83 13.40
C ALA A 18 9.06 77.12 12.33
N VAL A 19 8.10 76.30 12.78
CA VAL A 19 7.23 75.51 11.90
C VAL A 19 5.91 76.25 11.60
N HIS A 20 5.47 76.22 10.35
CA HIS A 20 4.15 76.74 9.94
C HIS A 20 3.13 75.62 9.70
N LYS A 21 1.84 75.94 9.81
CA LYS A 21 0.73 74.98 9.75
C LYS A 21 0.69 74.15 8.45
N LYS A 22 1.04 74.75 7.31
CA LYS A 22 1.07 74.04 6.01
C LYS A 22 2.09 72.90 6.05
N TYR A 23 3.30 73.14 6.55
CA TYR A 23 4.32 72.09 6.68
C TYR A 23 3.81 70.89 7.50
N LEU A 24 3.21 71.16 8.67
CA LEU A 24 2.63 70.09 9.50
C LEU A 24 1.53 69.31 8.78
N ARG A 25 0.64 69.98 8.03
CA ARG A 25 -0.39 69.31 7.24
C ARG A 25 0.21 68.42 6.16
N ASP A 26 1.23 68.89 5.45
CA ASP A 26 1.88 68.14 4.38
C ASP A 26 2.60 66.89 4.94
N GLN A 27 3.24 67.02 6.11
CA GLN A 27 3.84 65.88 6.83
C GLN A 27 2.78 64.86 7.28
N ILE A 28 1.66 65.32 7.87
CA ILE A 28 0.55 64.46 8.30
C ILE A 28 -0.04 63.69 7.11
N ASN A 29 -0.30 64.37 6.01
CA ASN A 29 -0.86 63.74 4.80
C ASN A 29 0.07 62.66 4.24
N SER A 30 1.39 62.88 4.28
CA SER A 30 2.39 61.91 3.82
C SER A 30 2.40 60.63 4.68
N ILE A 31 2.18 60.76 5.99
CA ILE A 31 2.05 59.63 6.92
C ILE A 31 0.78 58.83 6.62
N GLU A 32 -0.35 59.50 6.37
CA GLU A 32 -1.63 58.86 6.05
C GLU A 32 -1.56 58.04 4.77
N VAL A 33 -0.95 58.59 3.71
CA VAL A 33 -0.73 57.87 2.44
C VAL A 33 0.13 56.61 2.65
N ASN A 34 1.16 56.68 3.50
CA ASN A 34 2.02 55.53 3.81
C ASN A 34 1.26 54.44 4.59
N LYS A 35 0.45 54.84 5.57
CA LYS A 35 -0.39 53.92 6.34
C LYS A 35 -1.28 53.05 5.44
N ASN A 36 -1.93 53.66 4.44
CA ASN A 36 -2.77 52.94 3.48
C ASN A 36 -1.99 51.86 2.71
N HIS A 37 -0.76 52.19 2.28
CA HIS A 37 0.10 51.23 1.60
C HIS A 37 0.52 50.05 2.49
N LEU A 38 0.75 50.29 3.78
CA LEU A 38 1.05 49.24 4.75
C LEU A 38 -0.17 48.34 5.00
N GLU A 39 -1.37 48.91 5.07
CA GLU A 39 -2.62 48.14 5.22
C GLU A 39 -2.86 47.20 4.02
N ASP A 40 -2.58 47.65 2.80
CA ASP A 40 -2.66 46.83 1.59
C ASP A 40 -1.64 45.68 1.63
N LYS A 41 -0.38 45.98 2.01
CA LYS A 41 0.67 44.97 2.17
C LYS A 41 0.27 43.91 3.21
N ILE A 42 -0.25 44.32 4.36
CA ILE A 42 -0.74 43.42 5.41
C ILE A 42 -1.89 42.55 4.89
N SER A 43 -2.82 43.14 4.15
CA SER A 43 -3.96 42.41 3.57
C SER A 43 -3.50 41.34 2.57
N ASN A 44 -2.52 41.66 1.73
CA ASN A 44 -1.91 40.70 0.79
C ASN A 44 -1.22 39.55 1.53
N VAL A 45 -0.47 39.84 2.59
CA VAL A 45 0.19 38.83 3.43
C VAL A 45 -0.83 37.91 4.10
N LYS A 46 -1.91 38.46 4.67
CA LYS A 46 -3.02 37.66 5.23
C LYS A 46 -3.66 36.75 4.18
N ARG A 47 -3.90 37.27 2.98
CA ARG A 47 -4.46 36.50 1.86
C ARG A 47 -3.52 35.38 1.43
N PHE A 48 -2.21 35.62 1.42
CA PHE A 48 -1.20 34.61 1.13
C PHE A 48 -1.25 33.46 2.16
N PHE A 49 -1.19 33.75 3.46
CA PHE A 49 -1.23 32.70 4.49
C PHE A 49 -2.55 31.90 4.47
N LYS A 50 -3.69 32.56 4.22
CA LYS A 50 -4.98 31.87 4.06
C LYS A 50 -4.98 30.89 2.89
N ARG A 51 -4.36 31.26 1.76
CA ARG A 51 -4.16 30.35 0.62
C ARG A 51 -3.23 29.19 0.98
N GLN A 52 -2.13 29.43 1.70
CA GLN A 52 -1.22 28.36 2.13
C GLN A 52 -1.94 27.33 3.02
N LEU A 53 -2.75 27.78 3.97
CA LEU A 53 -3.53 26.90 4.85
C LEU A 53 -4.58 26.10 4.08
N ASN A 54 -5.31 26.74 3.15
CA ASN A 54 -6.30 26.05 2.33
C ASN A 54 -5.66 25.07 1.32
N ASN A 55 -4.45 25.36 0.84
CA ASN A 55 -3.72 24.50 -0.08
C ASN A 55 -3.02 23.32 0.62
N LYS A 56 -2.87 23.33 1.95
CA LYS A 56 -2.25 22.22 2.70
C LYS A 56 -3.06 20.91 2.62
N ASN A 57 -4.33 21.00 2.22
CA ASN A 57 -5.20 19.84 1.94
C ASN A 57 -5.05 19.28 0.51
N VAL A 58 -4.12 19.79 -0.31
CA VAL A 58 -3.96 19.37 -1.72
C VAL A 58 -3.21 18.04 -1.86
N ILE A 59 -2.38 17.67 -0.89
CA ILE A 59 -2.08 16.25 -0.70
C ILE A 59 -3.33 15.67 -0.08
N ASN A 60 -4.18 15.12 -0.94
CA ASN A 60 -5.39 14.48 -0.52
C ASN A 60 -5.00 13.18 0.18
N ASP A 61 -4.56 13.29 1.44
CA ASP A 61 -4.15 12.16 2.29
C ASP A 61 -5.19 11.04 2.23
N THR A 62 -6.47 11.38 2.04
CA THR A 62 -7.54 10.40 1.87
C THR A 62 -7.41 9.57 0.58
N LYS A 63 -7.00 10.16 -0.55
CA LYS A 63 -6.74 9.42 -1.81
C LYS A 63 -5.52 8.52 -1.68
N LEU A 64 -4.43 9.05 -1.14
CA LEU A 64 -3.21 8.26 -0.87
C LEU A 64 -3.50 7.10 0.07
N GLN A 65 -4.25 7.32 1.15
CA GLN A 65 -4.67 6.26 2.06
C GLN A 65 -5.58 5.22 1.39
N GLN A 66 -6.50 5.63 0.51
CA GLN A 66 -7.33 4.71 -0.27
C GLN A 66 -6.50 3.86 -1.23
N GLU A 67 -5.57 4.47 -1.97
CA GLU A 67 -4.66 3.76 -2.89
C GLU A 67 -3.77 2.77 -2.14
N VAL A 68 -3.17 3.20 -1.02
CA VAL A 68 -2.36 2.32 -0.15
C VAL A 68 -3.18 1.15 0.37
N LYS A 69 -4.42 1.38 0.83
CA LYS A 69 -5.31 0.31 1.29
C LYS A 69 -5.67 -0.67 0.16
N GLY A 70 -5.88 -0.16 -1.06
CA GLY A 70 -6.12 -0.97 -2.25
C GLY A 70 -4.93 -1.86 -2.59
N LEU A 71 -3.71 -1.30 -2.58
CA LEU A 71 -2.47 -2.03 -2.83
C LEU A 71 -2.22 -3.11 -1.78
N ILE A 72 -2.43 -2.82 -0.49
CA ILE A 72 -2.32 -3.81 0.59
C ILE A 72 -3.28 -4.98 0.35
N SER A 73 -4.55 -4.71 0.02
CA SER A 73 -5.52 -5.77 -0.25
C SER A 73 -5.14 -6.61 -1.47
N PHE A 74 -4.61 -5.98 -2.53
CA PHE A 74 -4.13 -6.68 -3.70
C PHE A 74 -2.94 -7.61 -3.38
N ILE A 75 -1.94 -7.10 -2.67
CA ILE A 75 -0.75 -7.88 -2.27
C ILE A 75 -1.14 -9.06 -1.40
N GLN A 76 -2.05 -8.88 -0.43
CA GLN A 76 -2.54 -9.96 0.43
C GLN A 76 -3.17 -11.10 -0.39
N LYS A 77 -4.01 -10.78 -1.40
CA LYS A 77 -4.60 -11.78 -2.30
C LYS A 77 -3.53 -12.54 -3.10
N GLN A 78 -2.51 -11.83 -3.61
CA GLN A 78 -1.42 -12.48 -4.35
C GLN A 78 -0.59 -13.41 -3.46
N LEU A 79 -0.30 -13.03 -2.22
CA LEU A 79 0.44 -13.87 -1.27
C LEU A 79 -0.31 -15.18 -0.94
N VAL A 80 -1.63 -15.13 -0.73
CA VAL A 80 -2.45 -16.34 -0.52
C VAL A 80 -2.37 -17.27 -1.73
N ASN A 81 -2.42 -16.73 -2.96
CA ASN A 81 -2.31 -17.54 -4.16
C ASN A 81 -0.93 -18.23 -4.28
N VAL A 82 0.16 -17.55 -3.89
CA VAL A 82 1.52 -18.11 -3.89
C VAL A 82 1.67 -19.21 -2.84
N ALA A 83 1.13 -19.00 -1.64
CA ALA A 83 1.12 -20.02 -0.58
C ALA A 83 0.38 -21.28 -1.04
N ASN A 84 -0.84 -21.12 -1.56
CA ASN A 84 -1.64 -22.23 -2.10
C ASN A 84 -0.91 -22.98 -3.24
N LYS A 85 -0.21 -22.26 -4.13
CA LYS A 85 0.59 -22.88 -5.20
C LYS A 85 1.72 -23.74 -4.65
N THR A 86 2.39 -23.28 -3.59
CA THR A 86 3.48 -24.01 -2.93
C THR A 86 2.94 -25.26 -2.24
N GLU A 87 1.82 -25.15 -1.52
CA GLU A 87 1.14 -26.30 -0.91
C GLU A 87 0.69 -27.33 -1.95
N LEU A 88 0.14 -26.88 -3.08
CA LEU A 88 -0.25 -27.75 -4.19
C LEU A 88 0.96 -28.49 -4.80
N GLN A 89 2.09 -27.80 -4.98
CA GLN A 89 3.33 -28.43 -5.47
C GLN A 89 3.84 -29.51 -4.50
N ASN A 90 3.77 -29.27 -3.20
CA ASN A 90 4.14 -30.26 -2.19
C ASN A 90 3.25 -31.51 -2.26
N LEU A 91 1.92 -31.33 -2.43
CA LEU A 91 1.00 -32.45 -2.62
C LEU A 91 1.30 -33.24 -3.89
N ILE A 92 1.59 -32.57 -5.00
CA ILE A 92 1.99 -33.23 -6.25
C ILE A 92 3.26 -34.07 -6.04
N SER A 93 4.26 -33.54 -5.33
CA SER A 93 5.49 -34.28 -5.00
C SER A 93 5.20 -35.53 -4.15
N LEU A 94 4.31 -35.42 -3.16
CA LEU A 94 3.92 -36.55 -2.31
C LEU A 94 3.15 -37.61 -3.11
N ILE A 95 2.23 -37.19 -4.00
CA ILE A 95 1.50 -38.10 -4.89
C ILE A 95 2.47 -38.83 -5.82
N SER A 96 3.46 -38.15 -6.39
CA SER A 96 4.50 -38.78 -7.21
C SER A 96 5.28 -39.85 -6.43
N LYS A 97 5.74 -39.54 -5.21
CA LYS A 97 6.45 -40.50 -4.35
C LYS A 97 5.60 -41.71 -3.98
N LEU A 98 4.28 -41.51 -3.81
CA LEU A 98 3.36 -42.61 -3.56
C LEU A 98 3.19 -43.48 -4.81
N GLY A 99 3.12 -42.86 -5.99
CA GLY A 99 3.11 -43.57 -7.28
C GLY A 99 4.32 -44.50 -7.45
N ASP A 100 5.52 -44.01 -7.15
CA ASP A 100 6.75 -44.81 -7.21
C ASP A 100 6.72 -46.03 -6.26
N LYS A 101 6.20 -45.84 -5.04
CA LYS A 101 6.03 -46.93 -4.06
C LYS A 101 5.03 -47.97 -4.54
N ILE A 102 3.90 -47.54 -5.09
CA ILE A 102 2.88 -48.44 -5.64
C ILE A 102 3.45 -49.22 -6.84
N ALA A 103 4.19 -48.57 -7.72
CA ALA A 103 4.84 -49.23 -8.86
C ALA A 103 5.83 -50.30 -8.40
N LYS A 104 6.64 -50.01 -7.38
CA LYS A 104 7.54 -51.00 -6.78
C LYS A 104 6.79 -52.17 -6.16
N GLN A 105 5.76 -51.91 -5.35
CA GLN A 105 4.95 -52.96 -4.74
C GLN A 105 4.28 -53.86 -5.79
N LYS A 106 3.80 -53.28 -6.91
CA LYS A 106 3.25 -54.06 -8.03
C LYS A 106 4.29 -54.98 -8.66
N LEU A 107 5.52 -54.49 -8.86
CA LEU A 107 6.63 -55.30 -9.38
C LEU A 107 6.97 -56.45 -8.43
N ASP A 108 7.11 -56.15 -7.14
CA ASP A 108 7.42 -57.15 -6.12
C ASP A 108 6.32 -58.25 -6.08
N ILE A 109 5.04 -57.86 -6.18
CA ILE A 109 3.91 -58.81 -6.26
C ILE A 109 3.96 -59.64 -7.55
N GLN A 110 4.25 -59.03 -8.70
CA GLN A 110 4.35 -59.75 -9.97
C GLN A 110 5.47 -60.80 -9.91
N GLN A 111 6.63 -60.44 -9.35
CA GLN A 111 7.71 -61.40 -9.13
C GLN A 111 7.29 -62.54 -8.19
N LEU A 112 6.49 -62.27 -7.16
CA LEU A 112 5.97 -63.34 -6.30
C LEU A 112 5.02 -64.27 -7.07
N ILE A 113 4.17 -63.73 -7.95
CA ILE A 113 3.28 -64.52 -8.82
C ILE A 113 4.09 -65.36 -9.79
N ASP A 114 5.08 -64.78 -10.47
CA ASP A 114 5.92 -65.46 -11.46
C ASP A 114 6.78 -66.58 -10.86
N ASN A 115 7.06 -66.52 -9.55
CA ASN A 115 7.83 -67.54 -8.82
C ASN A 115 6.98 -68.70 -8.28
N ILE A 116 5.67 -68.73 -8.52
CA ILE A 116 4.83 -69.88 -8.18
C ILE A 116 5.14 -71.00 -9.19
N PRO A 117 5.65 -72.17 -8.76
CA PRO A 117 6.00 -73.24 -9.69
C PRO A 117 4.75 -73.84 -10.37
N ASP A 118 4.77 -73.92 -11.71
CA ASP A 118 3.72 -74.55 -12.54
C ASP A 118 3.47 -76.03 -12.15
N GLU A 119 4.46 -76.68 -11.51
CA GLU A 119 4.47 -78.12 -11.16
C GLU A 119 3.37 -78.54 -10.18
N ASN A 120 2.69 -77.58 -9.54
CA ASN A 120 1.57 -77.90 -8.66
C ASN A 120 0.23 -77.99 -9.39
N GLU A 121 0.05 -77.47 -10.61
CA GLU A 121 -1.26 -77.55 -11.26
C GLU A 121 -1.61 -78.99 -11.64
N ASP A 122 -0.70 -79.70 -12.30
CA ASP A 122 -0.89 -81.12 -12.65
C ASP A 122 -1.00 -82.02 -11.40
N THR A 123 -0.23 -81.73 -10.36
CA THR A 123 -0.25 -82.49 -9.09
C THR A 123 -1.57 -82.25 -8.34
N PHE A 124 -2.04 -81.00 -8.25
CA PHE A 124 -3.34 -80.67 -7.65
C PHE A 124 -4.48 -81.29 -8.44
N GLN A 125 -4.39 -81.28 -9.78
CA GLN A 125 -5.44 -81.83 -10.63
C GLN A 125 -5.50 -83.36 -10.56
N GLN A 126 -4.35 -84.03 -10.43
CA GLN A 126 -4.30 -85.48 -10.16
C GLN A 126 -4.90 -85.83 -8.79
N GLU A 127 -4.57 -85.09 -7.74
CA GLU A 127 -5.15 -85.29 -6.41
C GLU A 127 -6.67 -85.02 -6.39
N LEU A 128 -7.13 -83.99 -7.12
CA LEU A 128 -8.55 -83.65 -7.26
C LEU A 128 -9.32 -84.78 -7.97
N ASN A 129 -8.81 -85.26 -9.11
CA ASN A 129 -9.41 -86.36 -9.86
C ASN A 129 -9.44 -87.66 -9.04
N ALA A 130 -8.41 -87.93 -8.23
CA ALA A 130 -8.35 -89.09 -7.36
C ALA A 130 -9.40 -89.03 -6.23
N LEU A 131 -9.68 -87.84 -5.69
CA LEU A 131 -10.73 -87.62 -4.70
C LEU A 131 -12.13 -87.76 -5.31
N GLU A 132 -12.34 -87.18 -6.49
CA GLU A 132 -13.62 -87.26 -7.21
C GLU A 132 -13.96 -88.71 -7.61
N THR A 133 -12.95 -89.48 -8.03
CA THR A 133 -13.11 -90.92 -8.31
C THR A 133 -13.48 -91.70 -7.06
N LYS A 134 -12.86 -91.42 -5.90
CA LYS A 134 -13.18 -92.08 -4.63
C LYS A 134 -14.62 -91.79 -4.20
N LEU A 135 -15.06 -90.53 -4.30
CA LEU A 135 -16.40 -90.11 -3.91
C LEU A 135 -17.50 -90.74 -4.79
N ASN A 136 -17.23 -90.93 -6.09
CA ASN A 136 -18.18 -91.54 -7.03
C ASN A 136 -18.17 -93.08 -6.99
N SER A 137 -17.28 -93.69 -6.20
CA SER A 137 -17.17 -95.14 -6.01
C SER A 137 -17.71 -95.64 -4.65
N GLU A 138 -18.22 -94.72 -3.82
CA GLU A 138 -18.99 -94.98 -2.60
C GLU A 138 -20.49 -94.99 -2.88
#